data_AF-A0A7W0RKZ2-F1
#
_entry.id   AF-A0A7W0RKZ2-F1
#
_cell.length_a   1.000
_cell.length_b   1.000
_cell.length_c   1.000
_cell.angle_alpha   90.00
_cell.angle_beta   90.00
_cell.angle_gamma   90.00
#
_symmetry.space_group_name_H-M   'P 1'
#
loop_
_entity.id
_entity.type
_entity.pdbx_description
1 polymer ?
#
loop_
_entity_poly.entity_id
_entity_poly.type
_entity_poly.pdbx_seq_one_letter_code
_entity_poly.pdbx_strand_id
1 'polypeptide(L)'
;MKIFTQAELSYLDAAQGLARVATVGADGTPHVTPVGWAVTADQQALEVGGNNLAATKKYRDIARNGRAALVIDEVLPPWRPRGIEVRGPAEAITEPEPRIRLHPHRIVSWGFDGATGARTVDRPAGPSTSSAADQPVTGAPYAVVRRVTYGPAALTTAAAELEEFQRVHARQPGYQGNVVVDAGDNVRLTVTLWESDQHAADAGKILRPAVHRLLDPLMTEPAELLATGPVTTIDLRMTAPPTRT
;
A
#
# COMPACT_ATOMS: atom_id res chain seq x y z
N MET A 1 -23.09 5.70 8.93
CA MET A 1 -22.06 4.69 9.25
C MET A 1 -20.90 5.41 9.95
N LYS A 2 -20.30 4.87 11.01
CA LYS A 2 -19.17 5.53 11.69
C LYS A 2 -17.85 5.09 11.04
N ILE A 3 -17.03 6.02 10.55
CA ILE A 3 -15.75 5.72 9.88
C ILE A 3 -14.70 5.24 10.89
N PHE A 4 -14.63 5.91 12.05
CA PHE A 4 -13.76 5.52 13.15
C PHE A 4 -14.49 4.66 14.18
N THR A 5 -13.78 3.71 14.77
CA THR A 5 -14.27 2.95 15.92
C THR A 5 -14.27 3.84 17.15
N GLN A 6 -15.01 3.43 18.20
CA GLN A 6 -15.04 4.17 19.45
C GLN A 6 -13.66 4.27 20.10
N ALA A 7 -12.85 3.20 20.05
CA ALA A 7 -11.50 3.19 20.61
C ALA A 7 -10.56 4.17 19.88
N GLU A 8 -10.65 4.24 18.55
CA GLU A 8 -9.87 5.19 17.76
C GLU A 8 -10.29 6.63 18.01
N LEU A 9 -11.59 6.91 18.12
CA LEU A 9 -12.07 8.25 18.47
C LEU A 9 -11.59 8.66 19.86
N SER A 10 -11.70 7.78 20.85
CA SER A 10 -11.18 8.04 22.20
C SER A 10 -9.67 8.30 22.19
N TYR A 11 -8.92 7.61 21.34
CA TYR A 11 -7.49 7.87 21.15
C TYR A 11 -7.23 9.22 20.47
N LEU A 12 -7.92 9.50 19.35
CA LEU A 12 -7.77 10.74 18.59
C LEU A 12 -8.12 11.98 19.44
N ASP A 13 -9.13 11.89 20.30
CA ASP A 13 -9.50 12.96 21.24
C ASP A 13 -8.42 13.20 22.29
N ALA A 14 -7.75 12.14 22.76
CA ALA A 14 -6.68 12.22 23.75
C ALA A 14 -5.32 12.63 23.15
N ALA A 15 -5.05 12.25 21.90
CA ALA A 15 -3.79 12.44 21.19
C ALA A 15 -3.67 13.86 20.61
N GLN A 16 -3.77 14.89 21.44
CA GLN A 16 -3.63 16.28 20.96
C GLN A 16 -2.16 16.63 20.68
N GLY A 17 -1.90 17.33 19.57
CA GLY A 17 -0.64 18.05 19.35
C GLY A 17 -0.06 17.93 17.95
N LEU A 18 0.42 16.74 17.58
CA LEU A 18 1.21 16.54 16.35
C LEU A 18 0.89 15.22 15.65
N ALA A 19 0.98 15.25 14.32
CA ALA A 19 0.94 14.10 13.43
C ALA A 19 2.07 14.21 12.40
N ARG A 20 2.29 13.15 11.62
CA ARG A 20 3.19 13.13 10.47
C ARG A 20 2.38 12.92 9.20
N VAL A 21 2.43 13.87 8.28
CA VAL A 21 1.76 13.74 6.98
C VAL A 21 2.77 13.34 5.91
N ALA A 22 2.41 12.34 5.11
CA ALA A 22 3.13 11.94 3.91
C ALA A 22 2.36 12.42 2.67
N THR A 23 3.09 13.01 1.74
CA THR A 23 2.62 13.54 0.44
C THR A 23 3.63 13.19 -0.65
N VAL A 24 3.24 13.31 -1.91
CA VAL A 24 4.11 12.97 -3.06
C VAL A 24 4.31 14.19 -3.93
N GLY A 25 5.58 14.53 -4.21
CA GLY A 25 5.96 15.62 -5.09
C GLY A 25 5.54 15.38 -6.54
N ALA A 26 5.56 16.45 -7.34
CA ALA A 26 5.26 16.37 -8.78
C ALA A 26 6.22 15.46 -9.56
N ASP A 27 7.43 15.26 -9.04
CA ASP A 27 8.47 14.37 -9.54
C ASP A 27 8.39 12.94 -8.97
N GLY A 28 7.35 12.64 -8.18
CA GLY A 28 7.22 11.38 -7.44
C GLY A 28 8.00 11.34 -6.14
N THR A 29 8.76 12.37 -5.77
CA THR A 29 9.57 12.37 -4.54
C THR A 29 8.65 12.32 -3.29
N PRO A 30 8.78 11.31 -2.42
CA PRO A 30 8.03 11.26 -1.16
C PRO A 30 8.43 12.42 -0.24
N HIS A 31 7.46 12.97 0.47
CA HIS A 31 7.68 14.08 1.39
C HIS A 31 6.89 13.87 2.68
N VAL A 32 7.61 13.90 3.82
CA VAL A 32 7.04 13.71 5.16
C VAL A 32 7.36 14.91 6.02
N THR A 33 6.36 15.45 6.73
CA THR A 33 6.52 16.62 7.61
C THR A 33 5.60 16.51 8.83
N PRO A 34 6.00 17.04 10.01
CA PRO A 34 5.10 17.18 11.14
C PRO A 34 4.00 18.20 10.84
N VAL A 35 2.80 17.99 11.40
CA VAL A 35 1.64 18.86 11.26
C VAL A 35 0.77 18.87 12.52
N GLY A 36 0.09 19.99 12.77
CA GLY A 36 -1.07 20.00 13.65
C GLY A 36 -2.29 19.44 12.91
N TRP A 37 -3.22 18.84 13.65
CA TRP A 37 -4.35 18.13 13.08
C TRP A 37 -5.58 18.18 13.99
N ALA A 38 -6.76 17.90 13.44
CA ALA A 38 -8.02 17.74 14.15
C ALA A 38 -8.93 16.72 13.45
N VAL A 39 -9.87 16.12 14.19
CA VAL A 39 -11.00 15.37 13.61
C VAL A 39 -12.08 16.36 13.19
N THR A 40 -12.74 16.17 12.04
CA THR A 40 -13.91 16.98 11.65
C THR A 40 -15.07 16.79 12.63
N ALA A 41 -15.97 17.78 12.72
CA ALA A 41 -17.11 17.73 13.63
C ALA A 41 -18.05 16.53 13.41
N ASP A 42 -18.16 16.04 12.17
CA ASP A 42 -18.94 14.86 11.79
C ASP A 42 -18.17 13.53 11.97
N GLN A 43 -16.91 13.60 12.42
CA GLN A 43 -16.01 12.47 12.63
C GLN A 43 -15.80 11.62 11.37
N GLN A 44 -15.89 12.23 10.19
CA GLN A 44 -15.71 11.54 8.92
C GLN A 44 -14.32 11.77 8.29
N ALA A 45 -13.57 12.77 8.74
CA ALA A 45 -12.28 13.13 8.15
C ALA A 45 -11.30 13.67 9.18
N LEU A 46 -10.04 13.75 8.77
CA LEU A 46 -8.99 14.45 9.50
C LEU A 46 -8.65 15.74 8.76
N GLU A 47 -8.45 16.83 9.51
CA GLU A 47 -8.01 18.10 8.97
C GLU A 47 -6.61 18.43 9.45
N VAL A 48 -5.81 18.97 8.56
CA VAL A 48 -4.48 19.49 8.83
C VAL A 48 -4.51 20.99 8.59
N GLY A 49 -4.20 21.73 9.66
CA GLY A 49 -4.08 23.19 9.65
C GLY A 49 -2.64 23.65 9.82
N GLY A 50 -2.47 24.95 10.04
CA GLY A 50 -1.19 25.55 10.43
C GLY A 50 -0.88 26.85 9.69
N ASN A 51 0.24 27.47 10.09
CA ASN A 51 0.64 28.78 9.58
C ASN A 51 1.01 28.72 8.10
N ASN A 52 0.50 29.68 7.32
CA ASN A 52 0.80 29.85 5.90
C ASN A 52 0.63 28.55 5.08
N LEU A 53 -0.40 27.74 5.43
CA LEU A 53 -0.55 26.38 4.93
C LEU A 53 -0.54 26.29 3.40
N ALA A 54 -1.23 27.21 2.72
CA ALA A 54 -1.32 27.27 1.27
C ALA A 54 0.05 27.40 0.56
N ALA A 55 1.02 28.03 1.22
CA ALA A 55 2.38 28.18 0.70
C ALA A 55 3.29 26.96 1.01
N THR A 56 2.79 25.93 1.70
CA THR A 56 3.59 24.76 2.06
C THR A 56 3.65 23.72 0.94
N LYS A 57 4.75 22.95 0.89
CA LYS A 57 4.93 21.87 -0.09
C LYS A 57 3.81 20.83 -0.03
N LYS A 58 3.46 20.35 1.18
CA LYS A 58 2.37 19.38 1.39
C LYS A 58 1.03 19.84 0.81
N TYR A 59 0.70 21.14 0.93
CA TYR A 59 -0.55 21.70 0.38
C TYR A 59 -0.52 21.68 -1.15
N ARG A 60 0.59 22.11 -1.75
CA ARG A 60 0.77 22.07 -3.21
C ARG A 60 0.80 20.65 -3.77
N ASP A 61 1.41 19.71 -3.04
CA ASP A 61 1.46 18.30 -3.43
C ASP A 61 0.04 17.71 -3.45
N ILE A 62 -0.74 17.94 -2.38
CA ILE A 62 -2.14 17.48 -2.27
C ILE A 62 -3.04 18.15 -3.30
N ALA A 63 -2.90 19.46 -3.53
CA ALA A 63 -3.65 20.16 -4.56
C ALA A 63 -3.44 19.57 -5.98
N ARG A 64 -2.29 18.91 -6.22
CA ARG A 64 -1.96 18.27 -7.50
C ARG A 64 -2.41 16.82 -7.58
N ASN A 65 -2.14 16.02 -6.55
CA ASN A 65 -2.27 14.56 -6.62
C ASN A 65 -3.48 14.02 -5.83
N GLY A 66 -4.10 14.84 -4.97
CA GLY A 66 -5.26 14.46 -4.18
C GLY A 66 -5.03 13.31 -3.20
N ARG A 67 -3.79 13.02 -2.79
CA ARG A 67 -3.43 11.86 -1.96
C ARG A 67 -2.57 12.27 -0.77
N ALA A 68 -2.89 11.72 0.40
CA ALA A 68 -2.04 11.82 1.58
C ALA A 68 -2.17 10.59 2.48
N ALA A 69 -1.18 10.42 3.35
CA ALA A 69 -1.27 9.57 4.53
C ALA A 69 -0.93 10.40 5.77
N LEU A 70 -1.56 10.10 6.90
CA LEU A 70 -1.34 10.77 8.18
C LEU A 70 -1.14 9.72 9.27
N VAL A 71 -0.06 9.85 10.05
CA VAL A 71 0.19 9.03 11.24
C VAL A 71 0.09 9.90 12.48
N ILE A 72 -0.69 9.44 13.44
CA ILE A 72 -0.81 9.99 14.80
C ILE A 72 -0.38 8.87 15.74
N ASP A 73 0.73 9.07 16.43
CA ASP A 73 1.37 8.05 17.24
C ASP A 73 1.99 8.64 18.50
N GLU A 74 2.06 7.80 19.54
CA GLU A 74 2.77 8.10 20.78
C GLU A 74 3.39 6.84 21.37
N VAL A 75 4.29 7.02 22.34
CA VAL A 75 4.90 5.93 23.09
C VAL A 75 4.62 6.13 24.58
N LEU A 76 3.84 5.22 25.16
CA LEU A 76 3.60 5.22 26.61
C LEU A 76 4.72 4.49 27.36
N PRO A 77 5.04 4.83 28.61
CA PRO A 77 5.92 4.02 29.46
C PRO A 77 5.29 2.66 29.82
N PRO A 78 6.05 1.55 29.96
CA PRO A 78 7.47 1.36 29.66
C PRO A 78 7.68 0.81 28.23
N TRP A 79 7.58 1.67 27.21
CA TRP A 79 7.63 1.32 25.78
C TRP A 79 6.41 0.55 25.28
N ARG A 80 5.29 1.27 25.18
CA ARG A 80 4.05 0.79 24.57
C ARG A 80 3.65 1.76 23.46
N PRO A 81 4.18 1.59 22.24
CA PRO A 81 3.78 2.41 21.10
C PRO A 81 2.32 2.11 20.75
N ARG A 82 1.56 3.17 20.48
CA ARG A 82 0.20 3.10 19.95
C ARG A 82 -0.02 4.21 18.93
N GLY A 83 -0.96 4.00 18.03
CA GLY A 83 -1.25 5.00 17.01
C GLY A 83 -2.26 4.56 15.99
N ILE A 84 -2.53 5.49 15.08
CA ILE A 84 -3.40 5.34 13.94
C ILE A 84 -2.74 5.95 12.70
N GLU A 85 -2.75 5.17 11.62
CA GLU A 85 -2.43 5.61 10.29
C GLU A 85 -3.71 5.69 9.46
N VAL A 86 -3.91 6.82 8.80
CA VAL A 86 -5.00 7.04 7.87
C VAL A 86 -4.44 7.35 6.50
N ARG A 87 -4.90 6.64 5.48
CA ARG A 87 -4.56 6.90 4.07
C ARG A 87 -5.83 7.15 3.28
N GLY A 88 -5.76 8.03 2.30
CA GLY A 88 -6.85 8.20 1.36
C GLY A 88 -6.79 9.49 0.54
N PRO A 89 -7.90 9.80 -0.14
CA PRO A 89 -8.05 11.06 -0.86
C PRO A 89 -7.89 12.24 0.08
N ALA A 90 -7.19 13.27 -0.38
CA ALA A 90 -7.00 14.50 0.36
C ALA A 90 -7.30 15.72 -0.50
N GLU A 91 -7.90 16.72 0.12
CA GLU A 91 -8.28 17.97 -0.53
C GLU A 91 -7.50 19.14 0.08
N ALA A 92 -6.95 20.00 -0.78
CA ALA A 92 -6.39 21.28 -0.38
C ALA A 92 -7.51 22.33 -0.47
N ILE A 93 -8.14 22.63 0.66
CA ILE A 93 -9.26 23.58 0.74
C ILE A 93 -8.69 24.98 0.95
N THR A 94 -9.19 25.97 0.19
CA THR A 94 -8.71 27.36 0.25
C THR A 94 -9.57 28.22 1.19
N GLU A 95 -10.89 28.02 1.22
CA GLU A 95 -11.84 28.88 1.95
C GLU A 95 -12.62 28.11 3.05
N PRO A 96 -13.09 28.77 4.12
CA PRO A 96 -12.79 30.18 4.49
C PRO A 96 -11.33 30.39 4.95
N GLU A 97 -10.66 29.32 5.38
CA GLU A 97 -9.22 29.32 5.68
C GLU A 97 -8.53 28.11 5.06
N PRO A 98 -7.25 28.23 4.64
CA PRO A 98 -6.49 27.12 4.10
C PRO A 98 -6.40 25.93 5.06
N ARG A 99 -6.89 24.77 4.62
CA ARG A 99 -6.79 23.49 5.34
C ARG A 99 -6.61 22.34 4.37
N ILE A 100 -5.99 21.27 4.84
CA ILE A 100 -5.96 20.00 4.13
C ILE A 100 -6.98 19.08 4.79
N ARG A 101 -7.90 18.50 4.01
CA ARG A 101 -8.86 17.50 4.51
C ARG A 101 -8.51 16.13 3.97
N LEU A 102 -8.18 15.20 4.84
CA LEU A 102 -7.89 13.80 4.53
C LEU A 102 -9.14 12.95 4.80
N HIS A 103 -9.62 12.30 3.74
CA HIS A 103 -10.72 11.36 3.80
C HIS A 103 -10.18 9.95 4.02
N PRO A 104 -10.53 9.29 5.12
CA PRO A 104 -10.10 7.92 5.37
C PRO A 104 -10.61 7.01 4.26
N HIS A 105 -9.69 6.24 3.67
CA HIS A 105 -10.00 5.09 2.82
C HIS A 105 -9.38 3.83 3.41
N ARG A 106 -8.17 3.94 3.95
CA ARG A 106 -7.51 2.89 4.74
C ARG A 106 -7.20 3.42 6.13
N ILE A 107 -7.57 2.66 7.15
CA ILE A 107 -7.25 2.94 8.54
C ILE A 107 -6.48 1.75 9.09
N VAL A 108 -5.32 2.00 9.69
CA VAL A 108 -4.53 1.03 10.44
C VAL A 108 -4.35 1.55 11.85
N SER A 109 -4.70 0.74 12.84
CA SER A 109 -4.56 1.06 14.26
C SER A 109 -3.77 -0.02 14.99
N TRP A 110 -2.98 0.40 15.99
CA TRP A 110 -2.17 -0.50 16.82
C TRP A 110 -2.05 0.03 18.25
N GLY A 111 -1.76 -0.87 19.20
CA GLY A 111 -1.51 -0.50 20.60
C GLY A 111 -2.77 -0.10 21.37
N PHE A 112 -3.96 -0.41 20.86
CA PHE A 112 -5.23 -0.40 21.60
C PHE A 112 -5.50 -1.79 22.16
N ASP A 113 -6.19 -1.88 23.31
CA ASP A 113 -6.41 -3.15 24.04
C ASP A 113 -6.93 -4.26 23.11
N GLY A 114 -6.03 -5.19 22.74
CA GLY A 114 -6.34 -6.41 21.99
C GLY A 114 -6.52 -6.30 20.47
N ALA A 115 -6.32 -5.14 19.83
CA ALA A 115 -6.56 -5.02 18.38
C ALA A 115 -5.44 -4.26 17.64
N THR A 116 -4.67 -4.98 16.81
CA THR A 116 -4.20 -4.40 15.56
C THR A 116 -5.34 -4.51 14.55
N GLY A 117 -5.75 -3.39 13.99
CA GLY A 117 -6.91 -3.34 13.09
C GLY A 117 -6.51 -2.65 11.80
N ALA A 118 -6.65 -3.35 10.67
CA ALA A 118 -6.51 -2.73 9.35
C ALA A 118 -7.82 -2.89 8.61
N ARG A 119 -8.46 -1.77 8.25
CA ARG A 119 -9.72 -1.80 7.51
C ARG A 119 -9.74 -0.79 6.39
N THR A 120 -10.38 -1.20 5.30
CA THR A 120 -10.78 -0.29 4.22
C THR A 120 -12.18 0.22 4.55
N VAL A 121 -12.40 1.52 4.36
CA VAL A 121 -13.71 2.16 4.54
C VAL A 121 -14.22 2.62 3.18
N ASP A 122 -15.40 2.14 2.80
CA ASP A 122 -16.05 2.55 1.57
C ASP A 122 -16.81 3.86 1.80
N ARG A 123 -16.58 4.83 0.93
CA ARG A 123 -17.29 6.11 0.94
C ARG A 123 -18.67 5.93 0.31
N PRO A 124 -19.78 6.45 0.89
CA PRO A 124 -20.99 6.68 0.12
C PRO A 124 -20.71 7.76 -0.92
N ALA A 125 -20.89 7.45 -2.20
CA ALA A 125 -20.59 8.34 -3.33
C ALA A 125 -21.16 9.76 -3.12
N GLY A 126 -20.32 10.70 -2.67
CA GLY A 126 -20.59 12.12 -2.78
C GLY A 126 -20.48 12.55 -4.25
N PRO A 127 -21.04 13.71 -4.65
CA PRO A 127 -21.05 14.15 -6.04
C PRO A 127 -19.63 14.11 -6.57
N SER A 128 -19.42 13.18 -7.49
CA SER A 128 -18.18 12.97 -8.22
C SER A 128 -17.95 14.21 -9.06
N THR A 129 -17.13 15.13 -8.57
CA THR A 129 -16.27 15.86 -9.50
C THR A 129 -15.34 14.79 -10.06
N SER A 130 -15.68 14.33 -11.26
CA SER A 130 -14.84 13.47 -12.09
C SER A 130 -13.50 14.19 -12.28
N SER A 131 -12.57 13.91 -11.37
CA SER A 131 -11.15 14.11 -11.59
C SER A 131 -10.66 12.85 -12.28
N ALA A 132 -9.84 13.02 -13.32
CA ALA A 132 -9.28 11.98 -14.16
C ALA A 132 -8.43 10.91 -13.44
N ALA A 133 -8.40 10.91 -12.10
CA ALA A 133 -7.60 10.05 -11.24
C ALA A 133 -8.24 8.69 -10.89
N ASP A 134 -9.52 8.46 -11.24
CA ASP A 134 -10.24 7.21 -10.96
C ASP A 134 -10.53 6.35 -12.20
N GLN A 135 -9.98 6.73 -13.36
CA GLN A 135 -9.88 5.78 -14.45
C GLN A 135 -8.70 4.84 -14.18
N PRO A 136 -8.80 3.52 -14.45
CA PRO A 136 -7.62 2.69 -14.53
C PRO A 136 -6.65 3.39 -15.47
N VAL A 137 -5.46 3.74 -14.96
CA VAL A 137 -4.44 4.35 -15.81
C VAL A 137 -4.19 3.32 -16.90
N THR A 138 -4.57 3.63 -18.14
CA THR A 138 -4.31 2.75 -19.28
C THR A 138 -2.79 2.54 -19.35
N GLY A 139 -2.34 1.30 -19.10
CA GLY A 139 -0.91 0.97 -18.94
C GLY A 139 -0.39 0.90 -17.48
N ALA A 140 -1.25 0.90 -16.46
CA ALA A 140 -0.85 0.58 -15.09
C ALA A 140 -0.37 -0.88 -14.99
N PRO A 141 0.73 -1.15 -14.26
CA PRO A 141 1.19 -2.51 -14.05
C PRO A 141 0.13 -3.35 -13.33
N TYR A 142 0.18 -4.67 -13.51
CA TYR A 142 -0.75 -5.65 -12.98
C TYR A 142 -0.04 -6.54 -11.95
N ALA A 143 -0.63 -6.71 -10.77
CA ALA A 143 -0.08 -7.56 -9.72
C ALA A 143 -0.79 -8.91 -9.67
N VAL A 144 -0.01 -9.95 -9.36
CA VAL A 144 -0.51 -11.28 -8.99
C VAL A 144 0.09 -11.66 -7.64
N VAL A 145 -0.77 -11.94 -6.68
CA VAL A 145 -0.40 -12.28 -5.29
C VAL A 145 -0.68 -13.75 -5.02
N ARG A 146 0.33 -14.50 -4.61
CA ARG A 146 0.19 -15.92 -4.26
C ARG A 146 0.76 -16.25 -2.89
N ARG A 147 0.14 -17.22 -2.22
CA ARG A 147 0.65 -17.89 -1.03
C ARG A 147 1.26 -19.22 -1.43
N VAL A 148 2.49 -19.47 -0.99
CA VAL A 148 3.20 -20.71 -1.23
C VAL A 148 3.71 -21.27 0.09
N THR A 149 3.35 -22.51 0.39
CA THR A 149 3.82 -23.23 1.58
C THR A 149 4.90 -24.22 1.17
N TYR A 150 6.12 -24.02 1.66
CA TYR A 150 7.26 -24.87 1.35
C TYR A 150 7.45 -25.96 2.42
N GLY A 151 8.10 -27.05 2.03
CA GLY A 151 8.57 -28.05 2.98
C GLY A 151 9.61 -27.46 3.96
N PRO A 152 9.74 -27.97 5.20
CA PRO A 152 10.55 -27.37 6.26
C PRO A 152 12.04 -27.15 5.94
N ALA A 153 12.60 -27.93 5.00
CA ALA A 153 13.98 -27.79 4.56
C ALA A 153 14.12 -27.21 3.15
N ALA A 154 13.01 -27.05 2.40
CA ALA A 154 13.08 -26.74 0.97
C ALA A 154 13.73 -25.37 0.70
N LEU A 155 13.48 -24.38 1.55
CA LEU A 155 14.04 -23.04 1.41
C LEU A 155 15.55 -22.96 1.69
N THR A 156 16.13 -23.96 2.38
CA THR A 156 17.56 -24.02 2.67
C THR A 156 18.31 -24.98 1.76
N THR A 157 17.64 -26.02 1.26
CA THR A 157 18.28 -27.07 0.44
C THR A 157 18.11 -26.88 -1.06
N ALA A 158 17.11 -26.12 -1.51
CA ALA A 158 16.74 -26.01 -2.94
C ALA A 158 16.98 -24.60 -3.52
N ALA A 159 18.08 -23.95 -3.12
CA ALA A 159 18.43 -22.62 -3.61
C ALA A 159 18.59 -22.59 -5.14
N ALA A 160 19.15 -23.65 -5.73
CA ALA A 160 19.38 -23.74 -7.17
C ALA A 160 18.07 -23.80 -7.97
N GLU A 161 17.10 -24.59 -7.51
CA GLU A 161 15.80 -24.74 -8.13
C GLU A 161 14.99 -23.43 -8.05
N LEU A 162 15.02 -22.76 -6.91
CA LEU A 162 14.37 -21.46 -6.71
C LEU A 162 15.00 -20.37 -7.59
N GLU A 163 16.32 -20.32 -7.68
CA GLU A 163 17.04 -19.41 -8.57
C GLU A 163 16.77 -19.70 -10.05
N GLU A 164 16.72 -20.97 -10.45
CA GLU A 164 16.38 -21.36 -11.81
C GLU A 164 14.94 -20.96 -12.15
N PHE A 165 13.98 -21.24 -11.26
CA PHE A 165 12.60 -20.84 -11.45
C PHE A 165 12.50 -19.32 -11.60
N GLN A 166 13.16 -18.57 -10.72
CA GLN A 166 13.18 -17.11 -10.79
C GLN A 166 13.79 -16.59 -12.11
N ARG A 167 14.83 -17.26 -12.63
CA ARG A 167 15.45 -16.92 -13.91
C ARG A 167 14.53 -17.17 -15.10
N VAL A 168 13.77 -18.26 -15.09
CA VAL A 168 12.76 -18.57 -16.11
C VAL A 168 11.59 -17.60 -16.01
N HIS A 169 11.16 -17.28 -14.79
CA HIS A 169 10.08 -16.35 -14.49
C HIS A 169 10.40 -14.92 -14.95
N ALA A 170 11.61 -14.44 -14.67
CA ALA A 170 12.03 -13.08 -15.03
C ALA A 170 12.24 -12.86 -16.54
N ARG A 171 12.26 -13.93 -17.34
CA ARG A 171 12.39 -13.86 -18.81
C ARG A 171 11.04 -13.77 -19.53
N GLN A 172 9.93 -13.86 -18.80
CA GLN A 172 8.61 -13.81 -19.43
C GLN A 172 8.32 -12.40 -19.94
N PRO A 173 7.67 -12.26 -21.11
CA PRO A 173 7.23 -10.96 -21.61
C PRO A 173 6.38 -10.22 -20.58
N GLY A 174 6.63 -8.92 -20.44
CA GLY A 174 5.92 -8.06 -19.49
C GLY A 174 6.25 -8.30 -18.02
N TYR A 175 7.21 -9.15 -17.65
CA TYR A 175 7.64 -9.28 -16.26
C TYR A 175 8.33 -8.00 -15.76
N GLN A 176 7.92 -7.49 -14.59
CA GLN A 176 8.43 -6.23 -14.04
C GLN A 176 9.04 -6.35 -12.64
N GLY A 177 9.13 -7.56 -12.11
CA GLY A 177 9.74 -7.84 -10.82
C GLY A 177 8.83 -8.64 -9.90
N ASN A 178 9.39 -9.08 -8.78
CA ASN A 178 8.64 -9.71 -7.72
C ASN A 178 9.16 -9.31 -6.35
N VAL A 179 8.24 -9.33 -5.39
CA VAL A 179 8.54 -9.26 -3.96
C VAL A 179 8.17 -10.59 -3.35
N VAL A 180 9.08 -11.12 -2.54
CA VAL A 180 8.85 -12.32 -1.75
C VAL A 180 8.94 -11.93 -0.29
N VAL A 181 7.84 -12.10 0.45
CA VAL A 181 7.75 -11.82 1.88
C VAL A 181 7.76 -13.15 2.62
N ASP A 182 8.64 -13.26 3.61
CA ASP A 182 8.61 -14.33 4.60
C ASP A 182 7.43 -14.10 5.56
N ALA A 183 6.45 -15.00 5.54
CA ALA A 183 5.28 -14.92 6.41
C ALA A 183 5.40 -15.82 7.66
N GLY A 184 6.57 -16.44 7.90
CA GLY A 184 6.76 -17.46 8.93
C GLY A 184 6.27 -18.85 8.48
N ASP A 185 6.56 -19.88 9.28
CA ASP A 185 6.05 -21.24 9.11
C ASP A 185 6.21 -21.85 7.70
N ASN A 186 7.34 -21.56 7.04
CA ASN A 186 7.65 -21.94 5.66
C ASN A 186 6.71 -21.36 4.59
N VAL A 187 5.91 -20.36 4.96
CA VAL A 187 5.02 -19.64 4.06
C VAL A 187 5.77 -18.48 3.39
N ARG A 188 5.54 -18.34 2.10
CA ARG A 188 6.01 -17.23 1.28
C ARG A 188 4.82 -16.55 0.62
N LEU A 189 4.70 -15.24 0.82
CA LEU A 189 3.79 -14.41 0.04
C LEU A 189 4.58 -13.82 -1.12
N THR A 190 4.13 -14.10 -2.34
CA THR A 190 4.77 -13.62 -3.56
C THR A 190 3.86 -12.60 -4.22
N VAL A 191 4.39 -11.42 -4.50
CA VAL A 191 3.75 -10.38 -5.31
C VAL A 191 4.56 -10.26 -6.59
N THR A 192 3.98 -10.68 -7.71
CA THR A 192 4.62 -10.55 -9.02
C THR A 192 3.97 -9.44 -9.81
N LEU A 193 4.78 -8.60 -10.43
CA LEU A 193 4.35 -7.45 -11.20
C LEU A 193 4.53 -7.71 -12.69
N TRP A 194 3.51 -7.34 -13.43
CA TRP A 194 3.42 -7.49 -14.88
C TRP A 194 3.09 -6.15 -15.51
N GLU A 195 3.49 -5.97 -16.76
CA GLU A 195 3.11 -4.79 -17.54
C GLU A 195 1.61 -4.77 -17.84
N SER A 196 0.96 -5.94 -17.93
CA SER A 196 -0.49 -6.07 -18.10
C SER A 196 -1.03 -7.39 -17.54
N ASP A 197 -2.35 -7.48 -17.43
CA ASP A 197 -3.08 -8.71 -17.10
C ASP A 197 -2.87 -9.81 -18.15
N GLN A 198 -2.83 -9.45 -19.42
CA GLN A 198 -2.58 -10.36 -20.53
C GLN A 198 -1.19 -11.01 -20.43
N HIS A 199 -0.15 -10.21 -20.12
CA HIS A 199 1.20 -10.73 -19.89
C HIS A 199 1.24 -11.74 -18.73
N ALA A 200 0.54 -11.43 -17.63
CA ALA A 200 0.43 -12.33 -16.49
C ALA A 200 -0.25 -13.66 -16.84
N ALA A 201 -1.35 -13.60 -17.61
CA ALA A 201 -2.10 -14.78 -18.04
C ALA A 201 -1.29 -15.68 -18.98
N ASP A 202 -0.56 -15.09 -19.93
CA ASP A 202 0.25 -15.85 -20.89
C ASP A 202 1.49 -16.46 -20.25
N ALA A 203 2.17 -15.72 -19.38
CA ALA A 203 3.26 -16.25 -18.59
C ALA A 203 2.82 -17.46 -17.74
N GLY A 204 1.63 -17.42 -17.13
CA GLY A 204 1.11 -18.54 -16.35
C GLY A 204 1.01 -19.85 -17.14
N LYS A 205 0.68 -19.79 -18.44
CA LYS A 205 0.63 -20.96 -19.33
C LYS A 205 2.03 -21.49 -19.62
N ILE A 206 2.99 -20.58 -19.87
CA ILE A 206 4.38 -20.91 -20.22
C ILE A 206 5.14 -21.47 -19.01
N LEU A 207 4.88 -20.95 -17.81
CA LEU A 207 5.61 -21.30 -16.60
C LEU A 207 5.17 -22.63 -15.99
N ARG A 208 3.99 -23.14 -16.34
CA ARG A 208 3.42 -24.35 -15.74
C ARG A 208 4.39 -25.55 -15.74
N PRO A 209 5.11 -25.89 -16.83
CA PRO A 209 6.11 -26.96 -16.80
C PRO A 209 7.28 -26.68 -15.85
N ALA A 210 7.72 -25.43 -15.74
CA ALA A 210 8.79 -25.03 -14.82
C ALA A 210 8.34 -25.11 -13.36
N VAL A 211 7.08 -24.73 -13.06
CA VAL A 211 6.47 -24.90 -11.73
C VAL A 211 6.46 -26.39 -11.35
N HIS A 212 5.94 -27.25 -12.23
CA HIS A 212 5.87 -28.70 -11.98
C HIS A 212 7.25 -29.34 -11.72
N ARG A 213 8.29 -28.89 -12.43
CA ARG A 213 9.63 -29.45 -12.29
C ARG A 213 10.40 -28.89 -11.09
N LEU A 214 10.30 -27.59 -10.84
CA LEU A 214 11.19 -26.87 -9.92
C LEU A 214 10.54 -26.53 -8.58
N LEU A 215 9.23 -26.24 -8.56
CA LEU A 215 8.54 -25.79 -7.36
C LEU A 215 7.68 -26.87 -6.71
N ASP A 216 6.93 -27.65 -7.50
CA ASP A 216 6.02 -28.67 -6.94
C ASP A 216 6.71 -29.64 -5.97
N PRO A 217 7.95 -30.13 -6.21
CA PRO A 217 8.65 -31.00 -5.26
C PRO A 217 9.01 -30.30 -3.93
N LEU A 218 9.04 -28.97 -3.93
CA LEU A 218 9.45 -28.14 -2.78
C LEU A 218 8.25 -27.68 -1.94
N MET A 219 7.05 -27.70 -2.51
CA MET A 219 5.83 -27.24 -1.87
C MET A 219 5.11 -28.37 -1.13
N THR A 220 4.43 -28.06 -0.03
CA THR A 220 3.57 -29.01 0.66
C THR A 220 2.19 -29.13 0.02
N GLU A 221 1.79 -28.10 -0.73
CA GLU A 221 0.51 -27.97 -1.40
C GLU A 221 0.64 -27.05 -2.62
N PRO A 222 -0.27 -27.12 -3.60
CA PRO A 222 -0.25 -26.20 -4.73
C PRO A 222 -0.33 -24.73 -4.29
N ALA A 223 0.44 -23.85 -4.93
CA ALA A 223 0.41 -22.42 -4.67
C ALA A 223 -1.02 -21.84 -4.80
N GLU A 224 -1.46 -21.12 -3.79
CA GLU A 224 -2.78 -20.50 -3.73
C GLU A 224 -2.75 -19.08 -4.30
N LEU A 225 -3.71 -18.76 -5.17
CA LEU A 225 -3.92 -17.41 -5.66
C LEU A 225 -4.73 -16.60 -4.65
N LEU A 226 -4.15 -15.53 -4.10
CA LEU A 226 -4.81 -14.67 -3.12
C LEU A 226 -5.49 -13.46 -3.77
N ALA A 227 -4.83 -12.83 -4.75
CA ALA A 227 -5.36 -11.63 -5.41
C ALA A 227 -4.71 -11.38 -6.76
N THR A 228 -5.43 -10.69 -7.64
CA THR A 228 -4.92 -10.13 -8.90
C THR A 228 -5.53 -8.76 -9.16
N GLY A 229 -4.80 -7.83 -9.78
CA GLY A 229 -5.39 -6.55 -10.16
C GLY A 229 -4.39 -5.49 -10.59
N PRO A 230 -4.88 -4.35 -11.11
CA PRO A 230 -4.05 -3.21 -11.44
C PRO A 230 -3.36 -2.64 -10.18
N VAL A 231 -2.14 -2.17 -10.36
CA VAL A 231 -1.30 -1.58 -9.31
C VAL A 231 -1.54 -0.08 -9.27
N THR A 232 -2.03 0.42 -8.13
CA THR A 232 -2.36 1.84 -7.95
C THR A 232 -1.14 2.72 -7.65
N THR A 233 -0.09 2.14 -7.03
CA THR A 233 1.17 2.80 -6.69
C THR A 233 2.29 1.74 -6.57
N ILE A 234 3.50 2.03 -7.03
CA ILE A 234 4.68 1.19 -6.88
C ILE A 234 5.91 2.04 -6.57
N ASP A 235 6.51 1.81 -5.39
CA ASP A 235 7.72 2.51 -4.95
C ASP A 235 8.99 1.64 -5.07
N LEU A 236 8.83 0.44 -5.66
CA LEU A 236 9.93 -0.50 -5.91
C LEU A 236 10.63 -0.13 -7.21
N ARG A 237 11.96 -0.03 -7.18
CA ARG A 237 12.75 0.12 -8.40
C ARG A 237 12.63 -1.15 -9.24
N MET A 238 11.89 -1.05 -10.34
CA MET A 238 11.81 -2.08 -11.35
C MET A 238 13.14 -2.06 -12.12
N THR A 239 13.98 -3.07 -11.93
CA THR A 239 15.16 -3.25 -12.77
C THR A 239 14.71 -3.69 -14.16
N ALA A 240 14.84 -2.81 -15.15
CA ALA A 240 14.62 -3.17 -16.55
C ALA A 240 15.55 -4.34 -16.93
N PRO A 241 15.11 -5.28 -17.78
CA PRO A 241 16.00 -6.29 -18.33
C PRO A 241 17.11 -5.58 -19.12
N PRO A 242 18.37 -6.09 -19.10
CA PRO A 242 19.44 -5.49 -19.88
C PRO A 242 19.04 -5.45 -21.35
N THR A 243 19.08 -4.26 -21.95
CA THR A 243 18.93 -4.06 -23.38
C THR A 243 20.01 -4.86 -24.09
N ARG A 244 19.62 -5.91 -24.83
CA ARG A 244 20.53 -6.62 -25.72
C ARG A 244 20.97 -5.64 -26.81
N THR A 245 22.26 -5.35 -26.84
CA THR A 245 22.98 -4.99 -28.08
C THR A 245 23.46 -6.26 -28.76
#